data_AF-A0A9X1TBL6-F1
#
_entry.id   AF-A0A9X1TBL6-F1
#
_cell.length_a   1.000
_cell.length_b   1.000
_cell.length_c   1.000
_cell.angle_alpha   90.00
_cell.angle_beta   90.00
_cell.angle_gamma   90.00
#
_symmetry.space_group_name_H-M   'P 1'
#
loop_
_entity.id
_entity.type
_entity.pdbx_description
1 polymer ?
#
loop_
_entity_poly.entity_id
_entity_poly.type
_entity_poly.pdbx_seq_one_letter_code
_entity_poly.pdbx_strand_id
1 'polypeptide(L)' 'MSGKIYIFYYNDCIFESAPFAVSLHYTKKGAYQAMRKHRIKCYNEYMEIFDKEFRRDWRDDFGKAWFIGEKEIKP' A
#
# COMPACT_ATOMS: atom_id res chain seq x y z
N MET A 1 13.80 18.89 -17.12
CA MET A 1 13.49 17.45 -17.34
C MET A 1 12.11 17.20 -16.78
N SER A 2 11.16 16.67 -17.56
CA SER A 2 9.96 16.08 -16.96
C SER A 2 10.31 14.69 -16.45
N GLY A 3 10.08 14.44 -15.17
CA GLY A 3 10.33 13.15 -14.53
C GLY A 3 9.01 12.45 -14.24
N LYS A 4 8.99 11.12 -14.25
CA LYS A 4 7.87 10.36 -13.69
C LYS A 4 8.19 9.98 -12.24
N ILE A 5 7.21 10.15 -11.36
CA ILE A 5 7.22 9.57 -10.03
C ILE A 5 6.11 8.54 -9.89
N TYR A 6 6.44 7.52 -9.12
CA TYR A 6 5.55 6.43 -8.75
C TYR A 6 5.19 6.61 -7.29
N ILE A 7 3.90 6.62 -7.00
CA ILE A 7 3.36 6.86 -5.67
C ILE A 7 2.72 5.57 -5.18
N PHE A 8 3.19 5.05 -4.05
CA PHE A 8 2.51 3.96 -3.38
C PHE A 8 1.40 4.53 -2.50
N TYR A 9 0.16 4.18 -2.81
CA TYR A 9 -1.04 4.54 -2.07
C TYR A 9 -1.56 3.37 -1.24
N TYR A 10 -2.00 3.65 -0.03
CA TYR A 10 -2.68 2.70 0.85
C TYR A 10 -3.98 3.32 1.38
N ASN A 11 -4.98 2.48 1.58
CA ASN A 11 -6.20 2.78 2.30
C ASN A 11 -6.56 1.55 3.15
N ASP A 12 -6.79 1.76 4.45
CA ASP A 12 -7.19 0.70 5.39
C ASP A 12 -8.71 0.49 5.45
N CYS A 13 -9.48 1.40 4.85
CA CYS A 13 -10.93 1.39 4.72
C CYS A 13 -11.37 1.83 3.31
N ILE A 14 -11.78 0.91 2.43
CA ILE A 14 -12.21 1.22 1.05
C ILE A 14 -13.44 2.16 0.97
N PHE A 15 -14.15 2.35 2.08
CA PHE A 15 -15.23 3.33 2.19
C PHE A 15 -14.72 4.75 2.48
N GLU A 16 -13.46 4.90 2.87
CA GLU A 16 -12.80 6.21 2.88
C GLU A 16 -12.55 6.68 1.45
N SER A 17 -12.90 7.94 1.20
CA SER A 17 -12.94 8.53 -0.13
C SER A 17 -11.57 8.75 -0.77
N ALA A 18 -10.48 8.79 0.02
CA ALA A 18 -9.16 9.12 -0.48
C ALA A 18 -8.06 8.25 0.15
N PRO A 19 -7.33 7.46 -0.66
CA PRO A 19 -6.17 6.72 -0.19
C PRO A 19 -5.00 7.67 0.10
N PHE A 20 -4.22 7.37 1.13
CA PHE A 20 -3.07 8.17 1.52
C PHE A 20 -1.80 7.76 0.77
N ALA A 21 -0.97 8.76 0.44
CA ALA A 21 0.33 8.54 -0.17
C ALA A 21 1.32 8.06 0.90
N VAL A 22 1.73 6.80 0.83
CA VAL A 22 2.67 6.20 1.79
C VAL A 22 4.11 6.56 1.45
N SER A 23 4.46 6.57 0.15
CA SER A 23 5.83 6.86 -0.29
C SER A 23 5.91 7.24 -1.78
N LEU A 24 6.97 7.98 -2.13
CA LEU A 24 7.28 8.44 -3.48
C LEU A 24 8.55 7.76 -3.99
N HIS A 25 8.57 7.38 -5.27
CA HIS A 25 9.65 6.63 -5.89
C HIS A 25 9.95 7.12 -7.29
N TYR A 26 11.22 7.18 -7.66
CA TYR A 26 11.64 7.46 -9.04
C TYR A 26 11.49 6.25 -9.97
N THR A 27 11.29 5.04 -9.42
CA THR A 27 11.11 3.82 -10.21
C THR A 27 9.87 3.05 -9.77
N LYS A 28 9.18 2.45 -10.75
CA LYS A 28 8.01 1.59 -10.49
C LYS A 28 8.37 0.41 -9.59
N LYS A 29 9.56 -0.17 -9.79
CA LYS A 29 10.10 -1.27 -8.96
C LYS A 29 10.22 -0.86 -7.49
N GLY A 30 10.74 0.33 -7.20
CA GLY A 30 10.84 0.85 -5.83
C GLY A 30 9.47 0.96 -5.15
N ALA A 31 8.48 1.49 -5.87
CA ALA A 31 7.12 1.62 -5.38
C ALA A 31 6.48 0.27 -5.03
N TYR A 32 6.64 -0.75 -5.89
CA TYR A 32 6.18 -2.10 -5.60
C TYR A 32 6.91 -2.77 -4.42
N GLN A 33 8.22 -2.54 -4.27
CA GLN A 33 8.97 -3.04 -3.13
C GLN A 33 8.48 -2.41 -1.81
N ALA A 34 8.18 -1.11 -1.82
CA ALA A 34 7.58 -0.43 -0.67
C ALA A 34 6.20 -0.99 -0.34
N MET A 35 5.35 -1.19 -1.35
CA MET A 35 4.03 -1.80 -1.18
C MET A 35 4.12 -3.21 -0.56
N ARG A 36 5.04 -4.06 -1.05
CA ARG A 36 5.25 -5.41 -0.50
C ARG A 36 5.71 -5.36 0.96
N LYS A 37 6.68 -4.51 1.29
CA LYS A 37 7.15 -4.33 2.67
C LYS A 37 6.03 -3.86 3.60
N HIS A 38 5.21 -2.92 3.13
CA HIS A 38 4.07 -2.43 3.88
C HIS A 38 3.01 -3.52 4.14
N ARG A 39 2.68 -4.33 3.13
CA ARG A 39 1.75 -5.46 3.32
C ARG A 39 2.25 -6.47 4.35
N ILE A 40 3.54 -6.82 4.30
CA ILE A 40 4.16 -7.72 5.29
C ILE A 40 4.12 -7.10 6.69
N LYS A 41 4.38 -5.79 6.81
CA LYS A 41 4.28 -5.09 8.09
C LYS A 41 2.86 -5.16 8.67
N CYS A 42 1.84 -4.80 7.88
CA CYS A 42 0.44 -4.90 8.31
C CYS A 42 0.04 -6.33 8.68
N TYR A 43 0.61 -7.33 7.99
CA TYR A 43 0.40 -8.73 8.33
C TYR A 43 0.97 -9.08 9.70
N ASN A 44 2.22 -8.71 9.95
CA ASN A 44 2.85 -8.97 11.24
C ASN A 44 2.12 -8.24 12.37
N GLU A 45 1.75 -6.98 12.19
CA GLU A 45 0.97 -6.20 13.18
C GLU A 45 -0.38 -6.87 13.47
N TYR A 46 -1.08 -7.37 12.45
CA TYR A 46 -2.32 -8.11 12.65
C TYR A 46 -2.08 -9.40 13.46
N MET A 47 -1.04 -10.17 13.12
CA MET A 47 -0.71 -11.42 13.82
C MET A 47 -0.18 -11.20 15.25
N GLU A 48 0.36 -10.03 15.56
CA GLU A 48 0.73 -9.66 16.93
C GLU A 48 -0.49 -9.34 17.80
N ILE A 49 -1.55 -8.78 17.20
CA ILE A 49 -2.77 -8.38 17.91
C ILE A 49 -3.77 -9.54 18.03
N PHE A 50 -3.89 -10.37 16.99
CA PHE A 50 -4.89 -11.44 16.91
C PHE A 50 -4.24 -12.82 17.01
N ASP A 51 -4.78 -13.68 17.87
CA ASP A 51 -4.28 -15.05 18.04
C ASP A 51 -4.35 -15.86 16.73
N LYS A 52 -3.40 -16.78 16.56
CA LYS A 52 -3.15 -17.53 15.30
C LYS A 52 -4.34 -18.35 14.80
N GLU A 53 -5.33 -18.61 15.67
CA GLU A 53 -6.56 -19.30 15.33
C GLU A 53 -7.56 -18.45 14.55
N PHE A 54 -7.45 -17.11 14.64
CA PHE A 54 -8.23 -16.19 13.81
C PHE A 54 -7.60 -16.10 12.41
N ARG A 55 -7.62 -17.21 11.67
CA ARG A 55 -7.32 -17.24 10.23
C ARG A 55 -8.43 -16.52 9.48
N ARG A 56 -8.43 -15.19 9.59
CA ARG A 56 -9.09 -14.33 8.61
C ARG A 56 -8.40 -14.60 7.28
N ASP A 57 -9.14 -15.13 6.31
CA ASP A 57 -8.60 -15.38 4.99
C ASP A 57 -8.10 -14.03 4.46
N TRP A 58 -6.79 -13.87 4.34
CA TRP A 58 -6.16 -12.64 3.86
C TRP A 58 -6.57 -12.28 2.43
N ARG A 59 -7.29 -13.19 1.77
CA ARG A 59 -7.94 -12.95 0.47
C ARG A 59 -9.11 -11.98 0.58
N ASP A 60 -9.72 -11.84 1.75
CA ASP A 60 -10.91 -11.01 1.98
C ASP A 60 -10.52 -9.63 2.54
N ASP A 61 -9.67 -8.93 1.78
CA ASP A 61 -9.33 -7.50 1.92
C ASP A 61 -10.54 -6.58 1.56
N PHE A 62 -11.78 -6.96 1.87
CA PHE A 62 -13.00 -6.17 1.60
C PHE A 62 -13.00 -4.77 2.27
N GLY A 63 -11.95 -4.42 2.99
CA GLY A 63 -11.73 -3.11 3.61
C GLY A 63 -10.48 -2.38 3.14
N LYS A 64 -9.52 -2.99 2.42
CA LYS A 64 -8.20 -2.37 2.21
C LYS A 64 -7.81 -2.25 0.74
N ALA A 65 -7.08 -1.19 0.39
CA ALA A 65 -6.58 -0.97 -0.97
C ALA A 65 -5.09 -0.62 -0.96
N TRP A 66 -4.31 -1.31 -1.80
CA TRP A 66 -2.92 -0.94 -2.10
C TRP A 66 -2.78 -0.82 -3.61
N PHE A 67 -2.26 0.30 -4.08
CA PHE A 67 -2.01 0.49 -5.51
C PHE A 67 -0.88 1.49 -5.76
N ILE A 68 -0.38 1.48 -7.00
CA ILE A 68 0.67 2.39 -7.45
C ILE A 68 0.04 3.41 -8.42
N GLY A 69 0.13 4.69 -8.08
CA GLY A 69 -0.18 5.79 -8.99
C GLY A 69 1.07 6.28 -9.71
N GLU A 70 0.87 6.90 -10.87
CA GLU A 70 1.93 7.53 -11.65
C GLU A 70 1.62 9.04 -11.75
N LYS A 71 2.63 9.89 -11.51
CA LYS A 71 2.52 11.33 -11.70
C LYS A 71 3.70 11.86 -12.51
N GLU A 72 3.40 12.75 -13.43
CA GLU A 72 4.41 13.54 -14.12
C GLU A 72 4.81 14.73 -13.25
N ILE A 73 6.12 14.94 -13.11
CA ILE A 73 6.69 16.15 -12.54
C ILE A 73 7.02 17.08 -13.69
N LYS A 74 6.38 18.26 -13.69
CA LYS A 74 6.80 19.39 -14.50
C LYS A 74 7.79 20.22 -13.67
N PRO A 75 8.87 20.74 -14.30
CA PRO A 75 9.79 21.65 -13.63
C PRO A 75 9.10 22.94 -13.17
#